data_AF-A0A954XJQ8-F1
#
_entry.id   AF-A0A954XJQ8-F1
#
_cell.length_a   1.000
_cell.length_b   1.000
_cell.length_c   1.000
_cell.angle_alpha   90.00
_cell.angle_beta   90.00
_cell.angle_gamma   90.00
#
_symmetry.space_group_name_H-M   'P 1'
#
loop_
_entity.id
_entity.type
_entity.pdbx_description
1 polymer ?
#
loop_
_entity_poly.entity_id
_entity_poly.type
_entity_poly.pdbx_seq_one_letter_code
_entity_poly.pdbx_strand_id
1 'polypeptide(L)'
;MSHPDRKKIYVDPRVQGALVKRLIIHWAMFIVASAVIAFCLQVLSNPFQSIGQHAQNLWWTHGPFLLVMTFLLPVFVFDTIRLSHRFAGPIYRLRQTIRTIAQGKPTARLKFRDFDFWQGLAEDFNRMVDRLSSHGVTEFVEDELECSPTTEAK
;
A
#
# COMPACT_ATOMS: atom_id res chain seq x y z
N MET A 1 -8.51 28.05 -24.35
CA MET A 1 -9.15 27.01 -23.54
C MET A 1 -8.05 26.22 -22.84
N SER A 2 -7.79 26.54 -21.58
CA SER A 2 -6.73 25.92 -20.76
C SER A 2 -7.25 24.63 -20.15
N HIS A 3 -6.76 23.49 -20.63
CA HIS A 3 -6.91 22.22 -19.92
C HIS A 3 -6.10 22.32 -18.61
N PRO A 4 -6.71 22.17 -17.42
CA PRO A 4 -5.93 21.97 -16.22
C PRO A 4 -5.33 20.57 -16.30
N ASP A 5 -4.05 20.51 -16.69
CA ASP A 5 -3.25 19.30 -16.70
C ASP A 5 -3.13 18.74 -15.27
N ARG A 6 -4.04 17.84 -14.93
CA ARG A 6 -4.14 17.23 -13.61
C ARG A 6 -3.76 15.76 -13.69
N LYS A 7 -2.47 15.45 -13.54
CA LYS A 7 -2.04 14.11 -13.10
C LYS A 7 -0.64 14.09 -12.49
N LYS A 8 -0.45 14.77 -11.35
CA LYS A 8 0.66 14.42 -10.46
C LYS A 8 0.32 13.13 -9.69
N ILE A 9 0.41 11.98 -10.38
CA ILE A 9 0.49 10.64 -9.76
C ILE A 9 1.97 10.36 -9.45
N TYR A 10 2.56 11.19 -8.61
CA TYR A 10 3.82 10.90 -7.94
C TYR A 10 3.56 11.19 -6.47
N VAL A 11 2.86 10.26 -5.83
CA VAL A 11 2.23 10.49 -4.51
C VAL A 11 3.29 10.51 -3.40
N ASP A 12 4.44 9.84 -3.55
CA ASP A 12 5.64 10.19 -2.77
C ASP A 12 6.89 9.47 -3.33
N PRO A 13 7.73 10.12 -4.17
CA PRO A 13 8.94 9.48 -4.69
C PRO A 13 9.93 9.11 -3.58
N ARG A 14 9.81 9.71 -2.39
CA ARG A 14 10.69 9.47 -1.26
C ARG A 14 10.40 8.13 -0.58
N VAL A 15 9.13 7.81 -0.38
CA VAL A 15 8.70 6.52 0.20
C VAL A 15 8.91 5.39 -0.80
N GLN A 16 8.61 5.64 -2.08
CA GLN A 16 8.80 4.66 -3.15
C GLN A 16 10.28 4.35 -3.39
N GLY A 17 11.15 5.36 -3.39
CA GLY A 17 12.59 5.15 -3.46
C GLY A 17 13.12 4.34 -2.28
N ALA A 18 12.59 4.56 -1.07
CA ALA A 18 12.94 3.75 0.10
C ALA A 18 12.49 2.29 -0.03
N LEU A 19 11.28 2.03 -0.55
CA LEU A 19 10.77 0.68 -0.79
C LEU A 19 11.58 -0.04 -1.87
N VAL A 20 11.84 0.61 -3.00
CA VAL A 20 12.64 0.06 -4.10
C VAL A 20 14.07 -0.23 -3.64
N LYS A 21 14.70 0.69 -2.90
CA LYS A 21 16.03 0.48 -2.33
C LYS A 21 16.05 -0.74 -1.41
N ARG A 22 15.07 -0.86 -0.50
CA ARG A 22 14.94 -2.04 0.36
C ARG A 22 14.77 -3.30 -0.47
N LEU A 23 13.90 -3.30 -1.48
CA LEU A 23 13.69 -4.45 -2.36
C LEU A 23 14.98 -4.89 -3.05
N ILE A 24 15.72 -3.94 -3.64
CA ILE A 24 17.01 -4.21 -4.30
C ILE A 24 18.03 -4.76 -3.31
N ILE A 25 18.11 -4.20 -2.09
CA ILE A 25 19.03 -4.68 -1.05
C ILE A 25 18.70 -6.12 -0.64
N HIS A 26 17.43 -6.45 -0.36
CA HIS A 26 17.02 -7.82 -0.04
C HIS A 26 17.28 -8.78 -1.20
N TRP A 27 17.05 -8.33 -2.43
CA TRP A 27 17.34 -9.12 -3.62
C TRP A 27 18.83 -9.42 -3.75
N ALA A 28 19.69 -8.40 -3.58
CA ALA A 28 21.14 -8.58 -3.62
C ALA A 28 21.62 -9.50 -2.49
N MET A 29 21.12 -9.32 -1.27
CA MET A 29 21.43 -10.20 -0.14
C MET A 29 21.02 -11.65 -0.41
N PHE A 30 19.85 -11.87 -1.01
CA PHE A 30 19.38 -13.20 -1.40
C PHE A 30 20.33 -13.84 -2.43
N ILE A 31 20.69 -13.13 -3.50
CA ILE A 31 21.64 -13.63 -4.51
C ILE A 31 22.98 -14.00 -3.87
N VAL A 32 23.54 -13.12 -3.03
CA VAL A 32 24.82 -13.36 -2.35
C VAL A 32 24.72 -14.57 -1.44
N ALA A 33 23.68 -14.66 -0.61
CA ALA A 33 23.47 -15.80 0.28
C ALA A 33 23.33 -17.12 -0.51
N SER A 34 22.54 -17.13 -1.58
CA SER A 34 22.40 -18.30 -2.45
C SER A 34 23.71 -18.69 -3.12
N ALA A 35 24.51 -17.72 -3.58
CA ALA A 35 25.81 -17.98 -4.20
C ALA A 35 26.81 -18.58 -3.19
N VAL A 36 26.83 -18.06 -1.95
CA VAL A 36 27.68 -18.60 -0.87
C VAL A 36 27.27 -20.04 -0.54
N ILE A 37 25.97 -20.31 -0.37
CA ILE A 37 25.47 -21.66 -0.08
C ILE A 37 25.82 -22.61 -1.23
N ALA A 38 25.57 -22.22 -2.48
CA ALA A 38 25.91 -23.03 -3.65
C ALA A 38 27.41 -23.33 -3.74
N PHE A 39 28.26 -22.34 -3.47
CA PHE A 39 29.71 -22.52 -3.42
C PHE A 39 30.13 -23.50 -2.32
N CYS A 40 29.61 -23.34 -1.09
CA CYS A 40 29.88 -24.26 0.01
C CYS A 40 29.47 -25.69 -0.31
N LEU A 41 28.27 -25.89 -0.88
CA LEU A 41 27.80 -27.22 -1.30
C LEU A 41 28.69 -27.84 -2.38
N GLN A 42 29.16 -27.04 -3.32
CA GLN A 42 30.01 -27.52 -4.41
C GLN A 42 31.41 -27.93 -3.91
N VAL A 43 32.00 -27.16 -3.01
CA VAL A 43 33.29 -27.50 -2.36
C VAL A 43 33.14 -28.77 -1.53
N LEU A 44 32.05 -28.92 -0.77
CA LEU A 44 31.79 -30.13 0.01
C LEU A 44 31.59 -31.37 -0.88
N SER A 45 30.91 -31.20 -2.01
CA SER A 45 30.67 -32.30 -2.95
C SER A 45 31.93 -32.73 -3.70
N ASN A 46 32.88 -31.83 -3.98
CA ASN A 46 34.08 -32.12 -4.76
C ASN A 46 35.30 -31.33 -4.24
N PRO A 47 35.87 -31.70 -3.08
CA PRO A 47 36.89 -30.88 -2.40
C PRO A 47 38.26 -30.84 -3.11
N PHE A 48 38.50 -31.71 -4.10
CA PHE A 48 39.78 -31.80 -4.81
C PHE A 48 39.86 -30.94 -6.08
N GLN A 49 38.80 -30.22 -6.43
CA GLN A 49 38.81 -29.31 -7.57
C GLN A 49 39.39 -27.94 -7.18
N SER A 50 39.94 -27.25 -8.17
CA SER A 50 40.47 -25.90 -7.95
C SER A 50 39.35 -24.87 -7.79
N ILE A 51 39.59 -23.79 -7.04
CA ILE A 51 38.63 -22.71 -6.81
C ILE A 51 38.13 -22.10 -8.13
N GLY A 52 38.99 -21.99 -9.14
CA GLY A 52 38.62 -21.50 -10.46
C GLY A 52 37.61 -22.41 -11.18
N GLN A 53 37.75 -23.72 -11.04
CA GLN A 53 36.82 -24.69 -11.61
C GLN A 53 35.46 -24.66 -10.91
N HIS A 54 35.45 -24.50 -9.58
CA HIS A 54 34.21 -24.27 -8.83
C HIS A 54 33.47 -23.02 -9.32
N ALA A 55 34.17 -21.90 -9.47
CA ALA A 55 33.59 -20.66 -9.97
C ALA A 55 33.01 -20.80 -11.39
N GLN A 56 33.74 -21.44 -12.31
CA GLN A 56 33.27 -21.68 -13.68
C GLN A 56 32.03 -22.58 -13.70
N ASN A 57 32.03 -23.62 -12.87
CA ASN A 57 30.93 -24.59 -12.83
C ASN A 57 29.67 -24.00 -12.17
N LEU A 58 29.83 -23.13 -11.16
CA LEU A 58 28.73 -22.32 -10.61
C LEU A 58 28.15 -21.37 -11.66
N TRP A 59 29.00 -20.71 -12.44
CA TRP A 59 28.56 -19.81 -13.50
C TRP A 59 27.76 -20.55 -14.58
N TRP A 60 28.22 -21.72 -15.02
CA TRP A 60 27.47 -22.51 -16.01
C TRP A 60 26.15 -23.04 -15.46
N THR A 61 26.15 -23.52 -14.21
CA THR A 61 24.96 -24.12 -13.61
C THR A 61 23.91 -23.07 -13.24
N HIS A 62 24.33 -21.94 -12.65
CA HIS A 62 23.43 -20.93 -12.09
C HIS A 62 23.31 -19.67 -12.95
N GLY A 63 24.17 -19.47 -13.95
CA GLY A 63 24.12 -18.31 -14.85
C GLY A 63 22.76 -18.07 -15.50
N PRO A 64 22.10 -19.09 -16.08
CA PRO A 64 20.75 -18.94 -16.63
C PRO A 64 19.73 -18.48 -15.57
N PHE A 65 19.84 -18.98 -14.34
CA PHE A 65 18.96 -18.59 -13.24
C PHE A 65 19.20 -17.14 -12.79
N LEU A 66 20.47 -16.72 -12.68
CA LEU A 66 20.83 -15.33 -12.36
C LEU A 66 20.34 -14.36 -13.43
N LEU A 67 20.40 -14.76 -14.70
CA LEU A 67 19.86 -13.98 -15.82
C LEU A 67 18.35 -13.81 -15.65
N VAL A 68 17.59 -14.89 -15.47
CA VAL A 68 16.13 -14.84 -15.23
C VAL A 68 15.79 -13.95 -14.03
N MET A 69 16.52 -14.10 -12.92
CA MET A 69 16.31 -13.27 -11.73
C MET A 69 16.55 -11.78 -12.02
N THR A 70 17.59 -11.45 -12.79
CA THR A 70 17.88 -10.06 -13.16
C THR A 70 16.79 -9.47 -14.04
N PHE A 71 16.23 -10.26 -14.96
CA PHE A 71 15.09 -9.85 -15.79
C PHE A 71 13.76 -9.76 -15.02
N LEU A 72 13.58 -10.55 -13.96
CA LEU A 72 12.40 -10.44 -13.10
C LEU A 72 12.44 -9.24 -12.15
N LEU A 73 13.63 -8.78 -11.76
CA LEU A 73 13.79 -7.64 -10.85
C LEU A 73 12.99 -6.39 -11.27
N PRO A 74 13.05 -5.90 -12.52
CA PRO A 74 12.24 -4.76 -12.95
C PRO A 74 10.72 -5.04 -12.88
N VAL A 75 10.28 -6.27 -13.16
CA VAL A 75 8.86 -6.66 -13.06
C VAL A 75 8.37 -6.56 -11.62
N PHE A 76 9.13 -7.09 -10.66
CA PHE A 76 8.81 -7.01 -9.23
C PHE A 76 8.87 -5.57 -8.69
N VAL A 77 9.86 -4.79 -9.11
CA VAL A 77 9.96 -3.37 -8.75
C VAL A 77 8.72 -2.62 -9.26
N PHE A 78 8.34 -2.84 -10.52
CA PHE A 78 7.16 -2.21 -11.11
C PHE A 78 5.87 -2.63 -10.40
N ASP A 79 5.70 -3.91 -10.11
CA ASP A 79 4.52 -4.42 -9.41
C ASP A 79 4.42 -3.86 -7.98
N THR A 80 5.53 -3.82 -7.25
CA THR A 80 5.60 -3.23 -5.90
C THR A 80 5.22 -1.74 -5.92
N ILE A 81 5.76 -0.98 -6.88
CA ILE A 81 5.41 0.45 -7.04
C ILE A 81 3.93 0.61 -7.38
N ARG A 82 3.42 -0.20 -8.31
CA ARG A 82 2.02 -0.15 -8.74
C ARG A 82 1.07 -0.46 -7.58
N LEU A 83 1.39 -1.47 -6.79
CA LEU A 83 0.66 -1.82 -5.59
C LEU A 83 0.71 -0.68 -4.55
N SER A 84 1.88 -0.10 -4.29
CA SER A 84 2.04 1.04 -3.39
C SER A 84 1.20 2.26 -3.83
N HIS A 85 1.19 2.59 -5.12
CA HIS A 85 0.35 3.66 -5.66
C HIS A 85 -1.14 3.41 -5.46
N ARG A 86 -1.55 2.16 -5.68
CA ARG A 86 -2.93 1.73 -5.50
C ARG A 86 -3.38 1.87 -4.05
N PHE A 87 -2.50 1.66 -3.09
CA PHE A 87 -2.75 1.88 -1.66
C PHE A 87 -2.87 3.36 -1.28
N ALA A 88 -2.03 4.22 -1.85
CA ALA A 88 -1.98 5.62 -1.45
C ALA A 88 -3.25 6.43 -1.82
N GLY A 89 -3.90 6.09 -2.94
CA GLY A 89 -5.09 6.79 -3.42
C GLY A 89 -6.30 6.74 -2.45
N PRO A 90 -6.76 5.55 -2.04
CA PRO A 90 -7.83 5.39 -1.06
C PRO A 90 -7.54 6.07 0.28
N ILE A 91 -6.32 5.92 0.81
CA ILE A 91 -5.91 6.53 2.09
C ILE A 91 -5.95 8.06 2.03
N TYR A 92 -5.50 8.65 0.92
CA TYR A 92 -5.59 10.10 0.74
C TYR A 92 -7.04 10.59 0.75
N ARG A 93 -7.95 9.88 0.07
CA ARG A 93 -9.39 10.20 0.06
C ARG A 93 -9.99 10.09 1.47
N LEU A 94 -9.68 9.01 2.21
CA LEU A 94 -10.12 8.84 3.59
C LEU A 94 -9.67 10.01 4.48
N ARG A 95 -8.38 10.37 4.42
CA ARG A 95 -7.83 11.50 5.20
C ARG A 95 -8.55 12.82 4.88
N GLN A 96 -8.88 13.05 3.61
CA GLN A 96 -9.61 14.25 3.21
C GLN A 96 -11.04 14.24 3.75
N THR A 97 -11.75 13.11 3.66
CA THR A 97 -13.11 12.98 4.21
C THR A 97 -13.13 13.20 5.72
N ILE A 98 -12.19 12.61 6.47
CA ILE A 98 -12.04 12.84 7.92
C ILE A 98 -11.85 14.33 8.21
N ARG A 99 -10.98 15.01 7.47
CA ARG A 99 -10.75 16.46 7.64
C ARG A 99 -11.99 17.29 7.34
N THR A 100 -12.78 16.93 6.34
CA THR A 100 -14.00 17.66 5.99
C THR A 100 -15.10 17.47 7.06
N ILE A 101 -15.25 16.25 7.60
CA ILE A 101 -16.15 15.98 8.73
C ILE A 101 -15.71 16.75 9.98
N ALA A 102 -14.41 16.75 10.28
CA ALA A 102 -13.85 17.50 11.42
C ALA A 102 -14.06 19.02 11.30
N GLN A 103 -14.33 19.54 10.10
CA GLN A 103 -14.68 20.95 9.87
C GLN A 103 -16.19 21.23 9.95
N GLY A 104 -17.00 20.24 10.36
CA GLY A 104 -18.46 20.37 10.45
C GLY A 104 -19.16 20.44 9.10
N LYS A 105 -18.47 20.14 7.99
CA LYS A 105 -19.06 20.18 6.65
C LYS A 105 -19.72 18.84 6.35
N PRO A 106 -20.95 18.82 5.79
CA PRO A 106 -21.57 17.59 5.35
C PRO A 106 -20.71 16.95 4.25
N THR A 107 -20.41 15.66 4.41
CA THR A 107 -19.63 14.90 3.42
C THR A 107 -20.45 13.79 2.81
N ALA A 108 -20.25 13.54 1.52
CA ALA A 108 -20.80 12.39 0.84
C ALA A 108 -20.15 11.09 1.35
N ARG A 109 -20.92 10.01 1.40
CA ARG A 109 -20.47 8.68 1.82
C ARG A 109 -19.16 8.28 1.12
N LEU A 110 -18.23 7.72 1.90
CA LEU A 110 -16.95 7.27 1.40
C LEU A 110 -17.14 5.97 0.60
N LYS A 111 -17.03 6.06 -0.74
CA LYS A 111 -17.03 4.89 -1.63
C LYS A 111 -15.67 4.73 -2.31
N PHE A 112 -15.02 3.59 -2.08
CA PHE A 112 -13.84 3.15 -2.82
C PHE A 112 -14.23 2.33 -4.05
N ARG A 113 -13.31 2.21 -5.02
CA ARG A 113 -13.57 1.51 -6.29
C ARG A 113 -13.53 -0.02 -6.09
N ASP A 114 -14.28 -0.75 -6.92
CA ASP A 114 -14.70 -2.16 -6.76
C ASP A 114 -13.61 -3.24 -6.62
N PHE A 115 -12.32 -2.89 -6.60
CA PHE A 115 -11.24 -3.87 -6.55
C PHE A 115 -10.32 -3.75 -5.33
N ASP A 116 -10.51 -2.77 -4.47
CA ASP A 116 -9.56 -2.50 -3.39
C ASP A 116 -9.87 -3.25 -2.09
N PHE A 117 -8.82 -3.79 -1.45
CA PHE A 117 -8.77 -4.32 -0.08
C PHE A 117 -9.42 -3.40 1.00
N TRP A 118 -9.80 -2.18 0.62
CA TRP A 118 -10.28 -1.10 1.46
C TRP A 118 -11.80 -0.95 1.52
N GLN A 119 -12.58 -1.78 0.81
CA GLN A 119 -14.04 -1.69 0.86
C GLN A 119 -14.59 -1.86 2.28
N GLY A 120 -14.10 -2.85 3.04
CA GLY A 120 -14.48 -3.03 4.44
C GLY A 120 -14.18 -1.80 5.30
N LEU A 121 -13.02 -1.15 5.07
CA LEU A 121 -12.69 0.09 5.77
C LEU A 121 -13.65 1.25 5.42
N ALA A 122 -14.08 1.35 4.16
CA ALA A 122 -15.10 2.33 3.77
C ALA A 122 -16.44 2.07 4.45
N GLU A 123 -16.87 0.81 4.50
CA GLU A 123 -18.12 0.42 5.15
C GLU A 123 -18.08 0.72 6.66
N ASP A 124 -17.02 0.30 7.34
CA ASP A 124 -16.83 0.59 8.77
C ASP A 124 -16.78 2.10 9.04
N PHE A 125 -16.10 2.86 8.18
CA PHE A 125 -16.05 4.32 8.27
C PHE A 125 -17.43 4.96 8.09
N ASN A 126 -18.17 4.56 7.06
CA ASN A 126 -19.53 5.08 6.83
C ASN A 126 -20.46 4.75 7.99
N ARG A 127 -20.37 3.54 8.55
CA ARG A 127 -21.15 3.12 9.73
C ARG A 127 -20.82 3.97 10.96
N MET A 128 -19.55 4.32 11.17
CA MET A 128 -19.13 5.22 12.24
C MET A 128 -19.73 6.62 12.05
N VAL A 129 -19.64 7.18 10.84
CA VAL A 129 -20.23 8.49 10.52
C VAL A 129 -21.74 8.48 10.72
N ASP A 130 -22.44 7.46 10.22
CA ASP A 130 -23.89 7.32 10.39
C ASP A 130 -24.30 7.31 11.88
N ARG A 131 -23.54 6.63 12.76
CA ARG A 131 -23.79 6.62 14.21
C ARG A 131 -23.54 7.96 14.90
N LEU A 132 -22.50 8.68 14.49
CA LEU A 132 -22.18 10.01 15.04
C LEU A 132 -23.23 11.03 14.58
N SER A 133 -23.66 10.95 13.32
CA SER A 133 -24.75 11.77 12.79
C SER A 133 -26.08 11.46 13.49
N SER A 134 -26.37 10.19 13.78
CA SER A 134 -27.59 9.83 14.49
C SER A 134 -27.61 10.31 15.94
N HIS A 135 -26.49 10.31 16.67
CA HIS A 135 -26.43 10.83 18.04
C HIS A 135 -26.48 12.36 18.10
N GLY A 136 -25.86 13.06 17.13
CA GLY A 136 -26.00 14.52 17.03
C GLY A 136 -27.46 14.93 16.79
N VAL A 137 -28.20 14.17 15.96
CA VAL A 137 -29.65 14.40 15.77
C VAL A 137 -30.44 14.13 17.04
N THR A 138 -30.07 13.15 17.87
CA THR A 138 -30.74 12.90 19.16
C THR A 138 -30.55 14.06 20.14
N GLU A 139 -29.34 14.65 20.22
CA GLU A 139 -29.07 15.82 21.07
C GLU A 139 -29.89 17.05 20.63
N PHE A 140 -30.04 17.29 19.31
CA PHE A 140 -30.91 18.36 18.80
C PHE A 140 -32.40 18.11 19.04
N VAL A 141 -32.85 16.85 18.98
CA VAL A 141 -34.26 16.49 19.19
C VAL A 141 -34.64 16.54 20.67
N GLU A 142 -33.74 16.19 21.59
CA GLU A 142 -33.97 16.35 23.04
C GLU A 142 -34.06 17.83 23.43
N ASP A 143 -33.17 18.70 22.93
CA ASP A 143 -33.23 20.15 23.17
C ASP A 143 -34.50 20.80 22.56
N GLU A 144 -34.95 20.34 21.39
CA GLU A 144 -36.16 20.86 20.73
C GLU A 144 -37.46 20.36 21.42
N LEU A 145 -37.45 19.15 21.98
CA LEU A 145 -38.56 18.61 22.79
C LEU A 145 -38.62 19.25 24.18
N GLU A 146 -37.49 19.59 24.79
CA GLU A 146 -37.44 20.26 26.10
C GLU A 146 -37.81 21.75 26.00
N CYS A 147 -37.61 22.38 24.84
CA CYS A 147 -37.95 23.78 24.58
C CYS A 147 -39.35 23.99 23.95
N SER A 148 -40.11 22.92 23.65
CA SER A 148 -41.49 23.04 23.19
C SER A 148 -42.43 23.13 24.40
N PRO A 149 -43.00 24.31 24.73
CA PRO A 149 -44.02 24.38 25.76
C PRO A 149 -45.21 23.57 25.25
N THR A 150 -45.64 22.60 26.04
CA THR A 150 -46.96 21.95 25.92
C THR A 150 -48.00 23.00 25.61
N THR A 151 -48.33 23.12 24.33
CA THR A 151 -49.43 23.97 23.86
C THR A 151 -50.67 23.11 23.99
N GLU A 152 -51.07 22.83 25.24
CA GLU A 152 -52.43 22.38 25.53
C GLU A 152 -53.32 23.62 25.48
N ALA A 153 -53.88 23.82 24.29
CA ALA A 153 -55.01 24.67 24.08
C ALA A 153 -56.29 23.92 24.50
N LYS A 154 -56.92 24.47 25.55
CA LYS A 154 -58.37 24.56 25.79
C LYS A 154 -59.14 23.31 26.24
#